data_AF-A0A2J8UCM8-F1
#
_entry.id   AF-A0A2J8UCM8-F1
#
_cell.length_a   1.000
_cell.length_b   1.000
_cell.length_c   1.000
_cell.angle_alpha   90.00
_cell.angle_beta   90.00
_cell.angle_gamma   90.00
#
_symmetry.space_group_name_H-M   'P 1'
#
loop_
_entity.id
_entity.type
_entity.pdbx_description
1 polymer ?
#
loop_
_entity_poly.entity_id
_entity_poly.type
_entity_poly.pdbx_seq_one_letter_code
_entity_poly.pdbx_strand_id
1 'polypeptide(L)'
;MMQLRQLDMKRITEEERRMASVLAKKEEEKKRESHKQSLLKEKKRLTINNVARQWDLQQQRVANIATNEDRKDSDSPQDPCQIDGSTLSAFPEETGPLDSGLNNALQGLSVVDTYLVEVDGDTLSLYGSGALESLDRNWSVQTAGMITTVSFTFIEFDEIVQVLPKLKIKFPNSL
;
A
#
# COMPACT_ATOMS: atom_id res chain seq x y z
N MET A 1 69.00 9.85 7.04
CA MET A 1 68.03 10.37 6.05
C MET A 1 66.91 9.36 5.90
N MET A 2 65.64 9.76 5.95
CA MET A 2 64.54 8.85 5.58
C MET A 2 64.55 8.65 4.06
N GLN A 3 64.38 7.41 3.62
CA GLN A 3 64.38 7.07 2.19
C GLN A 3 63.04 7.47 1.57
N LEU A 4 63.08 8.09 0.37
CA LEU A 4 61.90 8.59 -0.35
C LEU A 4 60.77 7.54 -0.42
N ARG A 5 61.14 6.29 -0.69
CA ARG A 5 60.25 5.10 -0.73
C ARG A 5 59.39 4.90 0.54
N GLN A 6 59.86 5.29 1.72
CA GLN A 6 59.06 5.20 2.96
C GLN A 6 57.98 6.30 3.03
N LEU A 7 58.26 7.49 2.47
CA LEU A 7 57.28 8.57 2.40
C LEU A 7 56.19 8.26 1.38
N ASP A 8 56.56 7.70 0.23
CA ASP A 8 55.61 7.26 -0.80
C ASP A 8 54.69 6.16 -0.26
N MET A 9 55.26 5.12 0.36
CA MET A 9 54.45 4.03 0.93
C MET A 9 53.53 4.50 2.05
N LYS A 10 53.98 5.44 2.91
CA LYS A 10 53.13 6.06 3.95
C LYS A 10 52.02 6.93 3.34
N ARG A 11 52.29 7.66 2.26
CA ARG A 11 51.28 8.45 1.52
C ARG A 11 50.25 7.54 0.86
N ILE A 12 50.69 6.46 0.23
CA ILE A 12 49.80 5.46 -0.41
C ILE A 12 48.85 4.87 0.63
N THR A 13 49.36 4.39 1.77
CA THR A 13 48.51 3.83 2.84
C THR A 13 47.53 4.86 3.45
N GLU A 14 47.90 6.14 3.51
CA GLU A 14 46.99 7.18 3.99
C GLU A 14 45.90 7.54 2.95
N GLU A 15 46.24 7.57 1.66
CA GLU A 15 45.26 7.74 0.59
C GLU A 15 44.33 6.52 0.49
N GLU A 16 44.84 5.30 0.66
CA GLU A 16 44.05 4.07 0.78
C GLU A 16 43.07 4.13 1.97
N ARG A 17 43.52 4.59 3.15
CA ARG A 17 42.66 4.81 4.33
C ARG A 17 41.56 5.84 4.04
N ARG A 18 41.91 6.92 3.34
CA ARG A 18 40.96 7.97 2.94
C ARG A 18 39.92 7.44 1.96
N MET A 19 40.35 6.71 0.92
CA MET A 19 39.46 6.07 -0.05
C MET A 19 38.54 5.05 0.63
N ALA A 20 39.06 4.19 1.51
CA ALA A 20 38.27 3.24 2.28
C ALA A 20 37.20 3.94 3.14
N SER A 21 37.53 5.08 3.76
CA SER A 21 36.59 5.88 4.56
C SER A 21 35.48 6.51 3.71
N VAL A 22 35.78 6.95 2.49
CA VAL A 22 34.78 7.47 1.53
C VAL A 22 33.88 6.36 1.03
N LEU A 23 34.43 5.18 0.72
CA LEU A 23 33.67 4.01 0.28
C LEU A 23 32.74 3.51 1.39
N ALA A 24 33.20 3.41 2.63
CA ALA A 24 32.39 3.00 3.78
C ALA A 24 31.18 3.95 4.00
N LYS A 25 31.40 5.28 3.95
CA LYS A 25 30.30 6.26 4.06
C LYS A 25 29.31 6.16 2.89
N LYS A 26 29.80 5.92 1.67
CA LYS A 26 28.95 5.73 0.47
C LYS A 26 28.14 4.43 0.55
N GLU A 27 28.71 3.37 1.11
CA GLU A 27 28.01 2.11 1.35
C GLU A 27 26.93 2.23 2.43
N GLU A 28 27.24 2.88 3.55
CA GLU A 28 26.28 3.19 4.62
C GLU A 28 25.08 3.99 4.08
N GLU A 29 25.35 5.03 3.27
CA GLU A 29 24.32 5.81 2.60
C GLU A 29 23.45 4.97 1.65
N LYS A 30 24.08 4.15 0.80
CA LYS A 30 23.36 3.24 -0.09
C LYS A 30 22.49 2.26 0.71
N LYS A 31 22.97 1.76 1.84
CA LYS A 31 22.23 0.84 2.72
C LYS A 31 21.02 1.54 3.36
N ARG A 32 21.20 2.77 3.85
CA ARG A 32 20.14 3.61 4.42
C ARG A 32 19.04 3.93 3.41
N GLU A 33 19.40 4.34 2.19
CA GLU A 33 18.40 4.63 1.14
C GLU A 33 17.72 3.35 0.64
N SER A 34 18.46 2.25 0.48
CA SER A 34 17.88 0.94 0.15
C SER A 34 16.86 0.47 1.20
N HIS A 35 17.15 0.65 2.50
CA HIS A 35 16.23 0.31 3.57
C HIS A 35 14.96 1.15 3.54
N LYS A 36 15.07 2.46 3.30
CA LYS A 36 13.92 3.37 3.10
C LYS A 36 13.06 2.93 1.91
N GLN A 37 13.66 2.61 0.78
CA GLN A 37 12.93 2.11 -0.39
C GLN A 37 12.25 0.77 -0.13
N SER A 38 12.89 -0.13 0.62
CA SER A 38 12.29 -1.39 1.05
C SER A 38 11.05 -1.17 1.91
N LEU A 39 11.10 -0.22 2.85
CA LEU A 39 9.97 0.13 3.72
C LEU A 39 8.79 0.72 2.92
N LEU A 40 9.05 1.62 1.96
CA LEU A 40 8.00 2.17 1.10
C LEU A 40 7.35 1.10 0.21
N LYS A 41 8.14 0.20 -0.37
CA LYS A 41 7.63 -0.92 -1.18
C LYS A 41 6.78 -1.87 -0.34
N GLU A 42 7.20 -2.17 0.88
CA GLU A 42 6.45 -3.04 1.78
C GLU A 42 5.16 -2.39 2.26
N LYS A 43 5.18 -1.09 2.61
CA LYS A 43 3.95 -0.33 2.90
C LYS A 43 2.97 -0.41 1.73
N LYS A 44 3.43 -0.12 0.50
CA LYS A 44 2.60 -0.23 -0.72
C LYS A 44 1.99 -1.62 -0.87
N ARG A 45 2.80 -2.68 -0.70
CA ARG A 45 2.36 -4.08 -0.81
C ARG A 45 1.25 -4.42 0.19
N LEU A 46 1.41 -4.01 1.45
CA LEU A 46 0.43 -4.23 2.51
C LEU A 46 -0.86 -3.43 2.28
N THR A 47 -0.77 -2.18 1.81
CA THR A 47 -1.96 -1.37 1.47
C THR A 47 -2.77 -2.01 0.34
N ILE A 48 -2.13 -2.40 -0.77
CA ILE A 48 -2.82 -3.07 -1.88
C ILE A 48 -3.46 -4.39 -1.40
N ASN A 49 -2.79 -5.16 -0.54
CA ASN A 49 -3.34 -6.41 0.00
C ASN A 49 -4.54 -6.18 0.94
N ASN A 50 -4.53 -5.13 1.77
CA ASN A 50 -5.68 -4.78 2.61
C ASN A 50 -6.87 -4.34 1.76
N VAL A 51 -6.65 -3.45 0.78
CA VAL A 51 -7.68 -3.02 -0.19
C VAL A 51 -8.31 -4.22 -0.90
N ALA A 52 -7.50 -5.14 -1.43
CA ALA A 52 -7.98 -6.36 -2.08
C ALA A 52 -8.86 -7.22 -1.15
N ARG A 53 -8.43 -7.40 0.10
CA ARG A 53 -9.22 -8.15 1.10
C ARG A 53 -10.55 -7.45 1.44
N GLN A 54 -10.59 -6.12 1.53
CA GLN A 54 -11.85 -5.39 1.77
C GLN A 54 -12.81 -5.55 0.58
N TRP A 55 -12.28 -5.48 -0.64
CA TRP A 55 -13.02 -5.73 -1.87
C TRP A 55 -13.62 -7.14 -1.90
N ASP A 56 -12.84 -8.18 -1.60
CA ASP A 56 -13.32 -9.56 -1.57
C ASP A 56 -14.46 -9.74 -0.53
N LEU A 57 -14.33 -9.13 0.66
CA LEU A 57 -15.37 -9.14 1.68
C LEU A 57 -16.64 -8.38 1.24
N GLN A 58 -16.49 -7.26 0.52
CA GLN A 58 -17.62 -6.51 -0.04
C GLN A 58 -18.35 -7.34 -1.11
N GLN A 59 -17.63 -7.94 -2.06
CA GLN A 59 -18.22 -8.76 -3.12
C GLN A 59 -18.91 -10.02 -2.56
N GLN A 60 -18.35 -10.64 -1.52
CA GLN A 60 -19.01 -11.75 -0.80
C GLN A 60 -20.32 -11.30 -0.13
N ARG A 61 -20.39 -10.08 0.44
CA ARG A 61 -21.64 -9.55 1.00
C ARG A 61 -22.70 -9.31 -0.07
N VAL A 62 -22.33 -8.76 -1.23
CA VAL A 62 -23.25 -8.55 -2.36
C VAL A 62 -23.77 -9.89 -2.90
N ALA A 63 -22.89 -10.88 -3.11
CA ALA A 63 -23.29 -12.22 -3.56
C ALA A 63 -24.22 -12.95 -2.55
N ASN A 64 -23.97 -12.79 -1.26
CA ASN A 64 -24.82 -13.34 -0.20
C ASN A 64 -26.19 -12.64 -0.10
N ILE A 65 -26.32 -11.37 -0.51
CA ILE A 65 -27.63 -10.70 -0.58
C ILE A 65 -28.43 -11.25 -1.78
N ALA A 66 -27.80 -11.31 -2.96
CA ALA A 66 -28.44 -11.81 -4.18
C ALA A 66 -28.99 -13.24 -4.06
N THR A 67 -28.33 -14.11 -3.28
CA THR A 67 -28.78 -15.49 -3.04
C THR A 67 -29.93 -15.63 -2.02
N ASN A 68 -30.26 -14.57 -1.27
CA ASN A 68 -31.36 -14.59 -0.29
C ASN A 68 -32.67 -13.96 -0.82
N GLU A 69 -32.65 -13.17 -1.89
CA GLU A 69 -33.89 -12.65 -2.51
C GLU A 69 -34.68 -13.75 -3.24
N ASP A 70 -34.01 -14.77 -3.77
CA ASP A 70 -34.61 -15.90 -4.51
C ASP A 70 -35.35 -16.93 -3.61
N ARG A 71 -35.70 -16.54 -2.37
CA ARG A 71 -36.34 -17.40 -1.36
C ARG A 71 -37.50 -16.77 -0.59
N LYS A 72 -38.04 -15.64 -1.05
CA LYS A 72 -39.15 -14.97 -0.34
C LYS A 72 -40.43 -14.84 -1.16
N ASP A 73 -41.02 -15.99 -1.45
CA ASP A 73 -42.43 -16.09 -1.87
C ASP A 73 -43.15 -17.16 -1.02
N SER A 74 -43.46 -16.79 0.23
CA SER A 74 -44.42 -17.49 1.11
C SER A 74 -44.80 -16.60 2.31
N ASP A 75 -46.09 -16.59 2.61
CA ASP A 75 -46.79 -15.67 3.50
C ASP A 75 -46.86 -16.16 4.96
N SER A 76 -46.70 -15.26 5.95
CA SER A 76 -47.28 -15.30 7.31
C SER A 76 -46.66 -14.25 8.26
N PRO A 77 -47.44 -13.55 9.13
CA PRO A 77 -46.93 -12.61 10.13
C PRO A 77 -47.07 -13.10 11.59
N GLN A 78 -46.02 -13.04 12.43
CA GLN A 78 -46.16 -12.93 13.90
C GLN A 78 -44.89 -12.53 14.67
N ASP A 79 -45.02 -11.43 15.45
CA ASP A 79 -44.45 -10.99 16.74
C ASP A 79 -42.98 -11.21 17.23
N PRO A 80 -42.46 -10.35 18.15
CA PRO A 80 -41.04 -10.29 18.51
C PRO A 80 -40.64 -10.96 19.85
N CYS A 81 -39.56 -11.77 19.83
CA CYS A 81 -38.79 -12.32 20.97
C CYS A 81 -37.48 -13.01 20.48
N GLN A 82 -36.36 -13.16 21.23
CA GLN A 82 -35.84 -12.42 22.40
C GLN A 82 -34.28 -12.60 22.58
N ILE A 83 -33.79 -12.72 23.83
CA ILE A 83 -32.40 -12.76 24.36
C ILE A 83 -31.60 -14.09 24.27
N ASP A 84 -30.26 -13.94 24.30
CA ASP A 84 -29.19 -14.81 24.84
C ASP A 84 -28.90 -16.25 24.33
N GLY A 85 -27.60 -16.58 24.22
CA GLY A 85 -27.11 -17.98 24.12
C GLY A 85 -25.73 -18.17 23.47
N SER A 86 -24.64 -18.10 24.24
CA SER A 86 -23.29 -18.51 23.78
C SER A 86 -23.17 -20.03 23.58
N THR A 87 -22.32 -20.50 22.66
CA THR A 87 -21.43 -21.67 22.88
C THR A 87 -20.21 -21.62 21.94
N LEU A 88 -19.06 -22.04 22.48
CA LEU A 88 -17.74 -22.05 21.87
C LEU A 88 -17.58 -23.06 20.72
N SER A 89 -16.70 -22.77 19.77
CA SER A 89 -15.81 -23.81 19.22
C SER A 89 -14.36 -23.29 19.21
N ALA A 90 -13.43 -24.17 19.56
CA ALA A 90 -12.03 -23.83 19.78
C ALA A 90 -11.11 -24.37 18.68
N PHE A 91 -10.03 -23.63 18.45
CA PHE A 91 -8.70 -23.97 17.92
C PHE A 91 -8.35 -25.45 17.65
N PRO A 92 -7.46 -25.72 16.67
CA PRO A 92 -6.02 -25.65 17.00
C PRO A 92 -5.20 -24.66 16.16
N GLU A 93 -4.38 -23.90 16.88
CA GLU A 93 -3.11 -23.31 16.46
C GLU A 93 -2.08 -24.41 16.13
N GLU A 94 -1.15 -24.18 15.19
CA GLU A 94 0.23 -24.72 15.18
C GLU A 94 1.01 -24.29 13.91
N THR A 95 1.68 -23.13 13.93
CA THR A 95 2.87 -22.86 13.10
C THR A 95 3.78 -21.80 13.75
N GLY A 96 4.60 -22.23 14.73
CA GLY A 96 5.99 -21.79 14.92
C GLY A 96 6.29 -20.33 15.35
N PRO A 97 6.97 -20.10 16.49
CA PRO A 97 7.37 -18.77 16.95
C PRO A 97 8.66 -18.27 16.28
N LEU A 98 8.59 -17.91 14.99
CA LEU A 98 9.54 -16.99 14.37
C LEU A 98 8.91 -15.59 14.23
N ASP A 99 9.75 -14.57 14.08
CA ASP A 99 9.35 -13.21 13.67
C ASP A 99 8.58 -12.33 14.68
N SER A 100 8.69 -12.57 15.99
CA SER A 100 8.23 -11.61 17.03
C SER A 100 8.86 -10.20 16.87
N GLY A 101 10.05 -10.10 16.26
CA GLY A 101 10.67 -8.82 15.90
C GLY A 101 10.05 -8.13 14.67
N LEU A 102 9.63 -8.89 13.65
CA LEU A 102 8.98 -8.31 12.45
C LEU A 102 7.53 -7.94 12.75
N ASN A 103 6.82 -8.73 13.55
CA ASN A 103 5.44 -8.45 13.95
C ASN A 103 5.28 -7.11 14.68
N ASN A 104 6.26 -6.70 15.50
CA ASN A 104 6.23 -5.36 16.14
C ASN A 104 6.45 -4.22 15.13
N ALA A 105 7.33 -4.40 14.14
CA ALA A 105 7.49 -3.44 13.05
C ALA A 105 6.24 -3.39 12.14
N LEU A 106 5.60 -4.54 11.91
CA LEU A 106 4.36 -4.69 11.15
C LEU A 106 3.13 -4.17 11.91
N GLN A 107 3.11 -4.19 13.23
CA GLN A 107 2.07 -3.54 14.05
C GLN A 107 2.20 -2.02 14.00
N GLY A 108 3.42 -1.47 13.97
CA GLY A 108 3.67 -0.05 13.64
C GLY A 108 3.33 0.31 12.18
N LEU A 109 3.27 -0.68 11.29
CA LEU A 109 2.77 -0.59 9.92
C LEU A 109 1.34 -1.11 9.76
N SER A 110 0.58 -1.31 10.86
CA SER A 110 -0.79 -1.81 10.81
C SER A 110 -1.61 -0.89 9.90
N VAL A 111 -1.98 -1.42 8.73
CA VAL A 111 -2.42 -0.58 7.63
C VAL A 111 -3.85 -0.10 7.87
N VAL A 112 -3.96 1.06 8.49
CA VAL A 112 -5.19 1.86 8.55
C VAL A 112 -5.56 2.40 7.16
N ASP A 113 -4.59 2.48 6.23
CA ASP A 113 -4.83 2.95 4.87
C ASP A 113 -5.73 1.96 4.09
N THR A 114 -7.01 2.28 4.01
CA THR A 114 -8.04 1.55 3.24
C THR A 114 -8.03 1.89 1.76
N TYR A 115 -7.07 2.70 1.30
CA TYR A 115 -6.88 3.09 -0.09
C TYR A 115 -5.41 3.46 -0.37
N LEU A 116 -5.04 3.47 -1.64
CA LEU A 116 -3.73 3.98 -2.10
C LEU A 116 -3.91 4.83 -3.36
N VAL A 117 -3.13 5.89 -3.47
CA VAL A 117 -3.03 6.76 -4.65
C VAL A 117 -1.56 6.82 -5.06
N GLU A 118 -1.26 6.48 -6.30
CA GLU A 118 0.08 6.46 -6.86
C GLU A 118 0.12 7.19 -8.20
N VAL A 119 1.19 7.94 -8.44
CA VAL A 119 1.51 8.52 -9.74
C VAL A 119 2.81 7.92 -10.21
N ASP A 120 2.78 7.20 -11.33
CA ASP A 120 3.95 6.65 -11.99
C ASP A 120 3.98 7.15 -13.44
N GLY A 121 4.92 8.05 -13.74
CA GLY A 121 4.98 8.74 -15.03
C GLY A 121 3.67 9.47 -15.37
N ASP A 122 3.03 9.04 -16.45
CA ASP A 122 1.76 9.54 -16.98
C ASP A 122 0.52 8.77 -16.47
N THR A 123 0.71 7.80 -15.57
CA THR A 123 -0.36 6.95 -15.04
C THR A 123 -0.69 7.28 -13.59
N LEU A 124 -1.97 7.59 -13.33
CA LEU A 124 -2.54 7.74 -11.99
C LEU A 124 -3.25 6.44 -11.59
N SER A 125 -2.74 5.74 -10.58
CA SER A 125 -3.31 4.50 -10.07
C SER A 125 -4.07 4.73 -8.76
N LEU A 126 -5.36 4.39 -8.75
CA LEU A 126 -6.29 4.54 -7.65
C LEU A 126 -6.72 3.16 -7.15
N TYR A 127 -6.38 2.84 -5.90
CA TYR A 127 -6.69 1.56 -5.25
C TYR A 127 -7.68 1.78 -4.10
N GLY A 128 -8.85 1.15 -4.16
CA GLY A 128 -9.89 1.27 -3.13
C GLY A 128 -10.72 2.55 -3.26
N SER A 129 -12.00 2.49 -2.86
CA SER A 129 -12.98 3.59 -3.02
C SER A 129 -12.50 4.94 -2.48
N GLY A 130 -11.85 4.96 -1.32
CA GLY A 130 -11.27 6.17 -0.73
C GLY A 130 -10.22 6.89 -1.60
N ALA A 131 -9.63 6.21 -2.60
CA ALA A 131 -8.72 6.84 -3.55
C ALA A 131 -9.42 7.88 -4.44
N LEU A 132 -10.73 7.78 -4.65
CA LEU A 132 -11.50 8.72 -5.46
C LEU A 132 -11.54 10.14 -4.86
N GLU A 133 -11.44 10.29 -3.54
CA GLU A 133 -11.32 11.58 -2.85
C GLU A 133 -10.07 12.36 -3.28
N SER A 134 -9.04 11.68 -3.79
CA SER A 134 -7.83 12.34 -4.29
C SER A 134 -8.06 13.17 -5.55
N LEU A 135 -9.17 12.93 -6.28
CA LEU A 135 -9.55 13.72 -7.44
C LEU A 135 -9.98 15.14 -7.06
N ASP A 136 -10.56 15.32 -5.86
CA ASP A 136 -10.95 16.64 -5.36
C ASP A 136 -9.74 17.48 -4.91
N ARG A 137 -8.60 16.84 -4.57
CA ARG A 137 -7.36 17.53 -4.17
C ARG A 137 -6.81 18.47 -5.24
N ASN A 138 -5.96 19.41 -4.81
CA ASN A 138 -5.24 20.32 -5.69
C ASN A 138 -4.03 19.61 -6.33
N TRP A 139 -4.16 19.26 -7.60
CA TRP A 139 -3.06 18.74 -8.41
C TRP A 139 -2.23 19.88 -9.00
N SER A 140 -0.92 19.69 -9.14
CA SER A 140 -0.07 20.67 -9.83
C SER A 140 -0.39 20.66 -11.33
N VAL A 141 -0.27 21.81 -12.00
CA VAL A 141 -0.53 21.91 -13.46
C VAL A 141 0.39 20.96 -14.26
N GLN A 142 1.63 20.75 -13.79
CA GLN A 142 2.57 19.83 -14.41
C GLN A 142 2.11 18.37 -14.27
N THR A 143 1.73 17.94 -13.06
CA THR A 143 1.23 16.58 -12.81
C THR A 143 -0.08 16.32 -13.55
N ALA A 144 -1.01 17.29 -13.49
CA ALA A 144 -2.30 17.21 -14.16
C ALA A 144 -2.20 17.16 -15.69
N GLY A 145 -1.23 17.88 -16.27
CA GLY A 145 -0.95 17.83 -17.71
C GLY A 145 -0.15 16.59 -18.14
N MET A 146 0.62 15.98 -17.25
CA MET A 146 1.40 14.77 -17.51
C MET A 146 0.54 13.50 -17.49
N ILE A 147 -0.50 13.44 -16.67
CA ILE A 147 -1.36 12.26 -16.54
C ILE A 147 -2.23 12.08 -17.80
N THR A 148 -2.02 10.95 -18.49
CA THR A 148 -2.75 10.50 -19.70
C THR A 148 -3.64 9.30 -19.40
N THR A 149 -3.30 8.51 -18.39
CA THR A 149 -3.92 7.22 -18.08
C THR A 149 -4.34 7.19 -16.62
N VAL A 150 -5.56 6.72 -16.34
CA VAL A 150 -6.06 6.58 -14.97
C VAL A 150 -6.53 5.15 -14.77
N SER A 151 -5.93 4.46 -13.80
CA SER A 151 -6.21 3.06 -13.47
C SER A 151 -7.01 2.99 -12.17
N PHE A 152 -8.15 2.30 -12.21
CA PHE A 152 -9.00 2.03 -11.04
C PHE A 152 -8.87 0.56 -10.67
N THR A 153 -8.51 0.26 -9.43
CA THR A 153 -8.34 -1.11 -8.93
C THR A 153 -9.08 -1.28 -7.61
N PHE A 154 -9.93 -2.31 -7.48
CA PHE A 154 -10.76 -2.55 -6.28
C PHE A 154 -11.71 -1.38 -5.95
N ILE A 155 -12.40 -0.84 -6.98
CA ILE A 155 -13.36 0.27 -6.87
C ILE A 155 -14.61 -0.12 -7.68
N GLU A 156 -15.79 0.12 -7.13
CA GLU A 156 -17.04 -0.19 -7.82
C GLU A 156 -17.27 0.72 -9.03
N PHE A 157 -17.84 0.18 -10.10
CA PHE A 157 -18.10 0.94 -11.32
C PHE A 157 -18.98 2.18 -11.09
N ASP A 158 -20.03 2.03 -10.28
CA ASP A 158 -20.96 3.12 -9.96
C ASP A 158 -20.30 4.28 -9.20
N GLU A 159 -19.24 4.01 -8.42
CA GLU A 159 -18.43 5.05 -7.79
C GLU A 159 -17.54 5.76 -8.80
N ILE A 160 -16.93 5.03 -9.73
CA ILE A 160 -16.10 5.58 -10.81
C ILE A 160 -16.92 6.52 -11.70
N VAL A 161 -18.13 6.10 -12.12
CA VAL A 161 -19.02 6.89 -12.99
C VAL A 161 -19.33 8.27 -12.40
N GLN A 162 -19.55 8.35 -11.09
CA GLN A 162 -19.83 9.61 -10.39
C GLN A 162 -18.67 10.62 -10.45
N VAL A 163 -17.43 10.15 -10.59
CA VAL A 163 -16.24 11.01 -10.62
C VAL A 163 -15.67 11.26 -12.02
N LEU A 164 -16.13 10.57 -13.07
CA LEU A 164 -15.69 10.82 -14.46
C LEU A 164 -15.78 12.30 -14.90
N PRO A 165 -16.84 13.08 -14.55
CA PRO A 165 -16.88 14.51 -14.90
C PRO A 165 -15.78 15.31 -14.20
N LYS A 166 -15.49 15.00 -12.92
CA LYS A 166 -14.39 15.62 -12.17
C LYS A 166 -13.04 15.26 -12.79
N LEU A 167 -12.86 13.99 -13.15
CA LEU A 167 -11.64 13.46 -13.75
C LEU A 167 -11.30 14.23 -15.02
N LYS A 168 -12.27 14.41 -15.94
CA LYS A 168 -12.04 15.09 -17.21
C LYS A 168 -11.71 16.58 -17.07
N ILE A 169 -12.15 17.22 -16.00
CA ILE A 169 -11.79 18.61 -15.66
C ILE A 169 -10.38 18.68 -15.06
N LYS A 170 -10.03 17.75 -14.17
CA LYS A 170 -8.73 17.71 -13.46
C LYS A 170 -7.59 17.26 -14.37
N PHE A 171 -7.84 16.30 -15.25
CA PHE A 171 -6.88 15.69 -16.15
C PHE A 171 -7.43 15.79 -17.60
N PRO A 172 -7.32 16.97 -18.25
CA PRO A 172 -7.90 17.16 -19.59
C PRO A 172 -7.31 16.20 -20.62
N ASN A 173 -6.05 15.80 -20.42
CA ASN A 173 -5.29 14.88 -21.26
C ASN A 173 -5.60 13.40 -21.00
N SER A 174 -6.34 13.04 -19.93
CA SER A 174 -6.73 11.64 -19.73
C SER A 174 -7.82 11.23 -20.73
N LEU A 175 -7.62 10.10 -21.39
CA LEU A 175 -8.45 9.59 -22.49
C LEU A 175 -9.39 8.48 -22.02
#